data_AF-A0A9D8LWN1-F1
#
_entry.id   AF-A0A9D8LWN1-F1
#
_cell.length_a   1.000
_cell.length_b   1.000
_cell.length_c   1.000
_cell.angle_alpha   90.00
_cell.angle_beta   90.00
_cell.angle_gamma   90.00
#
_symmetry.space_group_name_H-M   'P 1'
#
loop_
_entity.id
_entity.type
_entity.pdbx_description
1 polymer ?
#
loop_
_entity_poly.entity_id
_entity_poly.type
_entity_poly.pdbx_seq_one_letter_code
_entity_poly.pdbx_strand_id
1 'polypeptide(L)'
;MPQPLPLAVDLTVSTAETKQLWWFLDGAIMSVGTRHHLWASWGLCPRHSWIHAVMEIENRGGRPFSTSILLEDLLGRAVGSLRKTARLPWGVARSRLKARRECFTCGYQAL
;
A
#
# COMPACT_ATOMS: atom_id res chain seq x y z
N MET A 1 -21.48 -4.88 -19.33
CA MET A 1 -20.29 -4.05 -19.62
C MET A 1 -19.69 -3.65 -18.28
N PRO A 2 -18.47 -4.08 -17.90
CA PRO A 2 -17.83 -3.52 -16.71
C PRO A 2 -17.61 -2.02 -16.96
N GLN A 3 -17.98 -1.18 -15.99
CA GLN A 3 -17.68 0.25 -16.07
C GLN A 3 -16.16 0.45 -16.21
N PRO A 4 -15.71 1.37 -17.08
CA PRO A 4 -14.31 1.76 -17.10
C PRO A 4 -13.93 2.29 -15.72
N LEU A 5 -12.84 1.77 -15.15
CA LEU A 5 -12.25 2.33 -13.94
C LEU A 5 -11.95 3.81 -14.22
N PRO A 6 -12.34 4.75 -13.34
CA PRO A 6 -11.95 6.14 -13.51
C PRO A 6 -10.43 6.20 -13.33
N LEU A 7 -9.69 6.19 -14.44
CA LEU A 7 -8.23 6.23 -14.47
C LEU A 7 -7.67 7.66 -14.30
N ALA A 8 -8.52 8.65 -14.05
CA ALA A 8 -8.09 9.96 -13.59
C ALA A 8 -7.69 9.87 -12.11
N VAL A 9 -6.60 9.15 -11.82
CA VAL A 9 -5.94 9.22 -10.52
C VAL A 9 -5.29 10.59 -10.47
N ASP A 10 -5.71 11.43 -9.52
CA ASP A 10 -5.04 12.68 -9.22
C ASP A 10 -3.62 12.38 -8.70
N LEU A 11 -2.62 12.70 -9.53
CA LEU A 11 -1.20 12.53 -9.21
C LEU A 11 -0.57 13.84 -8.73
N THR A 12 -1.37 14.86 -8.38
CA THR A 12 -0.82 15.99 -7.63
C THR A 12 -0.32 15.51 -6.28
N VAL A 13 0.86 15.99 -5.89
CA VAL A 13 1.53 15.58 -4.65
C VAL A 13 1.91 16.84 -3.90
N SER A 14 1.50 16.94 -2.64
CA SER A 14 1.97 17.99 -1.74
C SER A 14 3.41 17.72 -1.30
N THR A 15 4.14 18.77 -0.92
CA THR A 15 5.51 18.61 -0.37
C THR A 15 5.56 17.68 0.85
N ALA A 16 4.51 17.68 1.68
CA ALA A 16 4.41 16.78 2.83
C ALA A 16 4.30 15.31 2.40
N GLU A 17 3.46 15.01 1.40
CA GLU A 17 3.35 13.67 0.82
C GLU A 17 4.66 13.23 0.16
N THR A 18 5.33 14.12 -0.60
CA THR A 18 6.64 13.82 -1.19
C THR A 18 7.67 13.47 -0.12
N LYS A 19 7.77 14.29 0.94
CA LYS A 19 8.71 14.05 2.05
C LYS A 19 8.45 12.72 2.74
N GLN A 20 7.18 12.41 3.00
CA GLN A 20 6.79 11.16 3.66
C GLN A 20 7.09 9.94 2.80
N LEU A 21 6.77 9.99 1.50
CA LEU A 21 7.04 8.89 0.58
C LEU A 21 8.55 8.73 0.32
N TRP A 22 9.32 9.82 0.38
CA TRP A 22 10.78 9.76 0.31
C TRP A 22 11.35 9.03 1.54
N TRP A 23 10.91 9.36 2.76
CA TRP A 23 11.29 8.59 3.96
C TRP A 23 10.83 7.13 3.89
N PHE A 24 9.66 6.88 3.30
CA PHE A 24 9.16 5.54 3.08
C PHE A 24 10.12 4.72 2.20
N LEU A 25 10.62 5.32 1.10
CA LEU A 25 11.65 4.73 0.23
C LEU A 25 12.99 4.53 0.93
N ASP A 26 13.39 5.44 1.81
CA ASP A 26 14.69 5.43 2.49
C ASP A 26 14.76 4.44 3.68
N GLY A 27 13.65 3.76 3.99
CA GLY A 27 13.64 2.65 4.95
C GLY A 27 12.58 2.77 6.05
N ALA A 28 11.80 3.86 6.11
CA ALA A 28 10.70 3.95 7.08
C ALA A 28 9.66 2.83 6.89
N ILE A 29 9.56 2.26 5.68
CA ILE A 29 8.78 1.04 5.40
C ILE A 29 9.17 -0.15 6.29
N MET A 30 10.41 -0.23 6.75
CA MET A 30 10.90 -1.29 7.62
C MET A 30 10.56 -1.04 9.09
N SER A 31 10.12 0.16 9.46
CA SER A 31 9.73 0.43 10.84
C SER A 31 8.51 -0.42 11.23
N VAL A 32 8.53 -0.93 12.46
CA VAL A 32 7.46 -1.81 12.97
C VAL A 32 6.10 -1.09 12.91
N GLY A 33 6.05 0.17 13.33
CA GLY A 33 4.82 0.98 13.30
C GLY A 33 4.26 1.12 11.88
N THR A 34 5.11 1.44 10.90
CA THR A 34 4.70 1.55 9.49
C THR A 34 4.21 0.20 8.94
N ARG A 35 4.93 -0.91 9.20
CA ARG A 35 4.49 -2.26 8.78
C ARG A 35 3.12 -2.61 9.35
N HIS A 36 2.89 -2.38 10.64
CA HIS A 36 1.60 -2.64 11.28
C HIS A 36 0.47 -1.80 10.67
N HIS A 37 0.75 -0.54 10.31
CA HIS A 37 -0.24 0.30 9.64
C HIS A 37 -0.55 -0.22 8.24
N LEU A 38 0.48 -0.51 7.42
CA LEU A 38 0.33 -1.07 6.07
C LEU A 38 -0.41 -2.40 6.07
N TRP A 39 -0.18 -3.25 7.07
CA TRP A 39 -0.91 -4.50 7.25
C TRP A 39 -2.39 -4.31 7.54
N ALA A 40 -2.74 -3.25 8.27
CA ALA A 40 -4.12 -2.93 8.59
C ALA A 40 -4.82 -2.24 7.40
N SER A 41 -4.10 -1.44 6.61
CA SER A 41 -4.62 -0.78 5.42
C SER A 41 -4.53 -1.63 4.14
N TRP A 42 -3.86 -2.79 4.19
CA TRP A 42 -3.50 -3.62 3.03
C TRP A 42 -2.66 -2.86 1.98
N GLY A 43 -1.69 -2.08 2.45
CA GLY A 43 -0.79 -1.28 1.62
C GLY A 43 -1.20 0.19 1.54
N LEU A 44 -0.79 0.85 0.47
CA LEU A 44 -1.18 2.23 0.15
C LEU A 44 -2.52 2.22 -0.61
N CYS A 45 -3.25 3.34 -0.62
CA CYS A 45 -4.40 3.50 -1.50
C CYS A 45 -3.94 3.53 -2.97
N PRO A 46 -4.85 3.39 -3.96
CA PRO A 46 -4.48 3.43 -5.38
C PRO A 46 -3.67 4.67 -5.79
N ARG A 47 -4.04 5.85 -5.28
CA ARG A 47 -3.32 7.12 -5.56
C ARG A 47 -1.88 7.07 -5.04
N HIS A 48 -1.69 6.80 -3.76
CA HIS A 48 -0.35 6.78 -3.16
C HIS A 48 0.50 5.59 -3.61
N SER A 49 -0.12 4.49 -4.03
CA SER A 49 0.59 3.37 -4.68
C SER A 49 1.22 3.81 -5.99
N TRP A 50 0.49 4.54 -6.84
CA TRP A 50 1.02 5.06 -8.10
C TRP A 50 2.10 6.11 -7.89
N ILE A 51 1.88 7.08 -6.99
CA ILE A 51 2.88 8.10 -6.67
C ILE A 51 4.18 7.44 -6.16
N HIS A 52 4.06 6.48 -5.25
CA HIS A 52 5.21 5.74 -4.73
C HIS A 52 5.94 4.96 -5.83
N ALA A 53 5.21 4.30 -6.73
CA ALA A 53 5.81 3.58 -7.86
C ALA A 53 6.61 4.52 -8.78
N VAL A 54 6.05 5.69 -9.12
CA VAL A 54 6.76 6.71 -9.91
C VAL A 54 8.02 7.17 -9.17
N MET A 55 7.91 7.52 -7.89
CA MET A 55 9.09 7.93 -7.11
C MET A 55 10.16 6.83 -7.04
N GLU A 56 9.77 5.57 -6.90
CA GLU A 56 10.71 4.46 -6.90
C GLU A 56 11.41 4.29 -8.25
N ILE A 57 10.69 4.45 -9.36
CA ILE A 57 11.25 4.39 -10.71
C ILE A 57 12.28 5.51 -10.90
N GLU A 58 11.93 6.74 -10.56
CA GLU A 58 12.78 7.91 -10.75
C GLU A 58 14.03 7.86 -9.85
N ASN A 59 13.89 7.43 -8.58
CA ASN A 59 15.00 7.45 -7.62
C ASN A 59 15.89 6.20 -7.67
N ARG A 60 15.37 5.05 -8.13
CA ARG A 60 16.10 3.76 -8.12
C ARG A 60 16.35 3.19 -9.51
N GLY A 61 16.19 4.00 -10.56
CA GLY A 61 16.43 3.61 -11.95
C GLY A 61 15.53 2.46 -12.40
N GLY A 62 14.25 2.49 -12.02
CA GLY A 62 13.26 1.49 -12.39
C GLY A 62 13.29 0.17 -11.61
N ARG A 63 14.07 0.07 -10.53
CA ARG A 63 14.15 -1.16 -9.71
C ARG A 63 13.15 -1.12 -8.55
N PRO A 64 12.10 -1.96 -8.56
CA PRO A 64 11.04 -1.92 -7.55
C PRO A 64 11.48 -2.60 -6.25
N PHE A 65 12.35 -1.98 -5.46
CA PHE A 65 12.86 -2.61 -4.23
C PHE A 65 11.81 -2.64 -3.10
N SER A 66 11.35 -1.47 -2.69
CA SER A 66 10.38 -1.30 -1.61
C SER A 66 8.99 -1.80 -2.01
N THR A 67 8.59 -1.63 -3.29
CA THR A 67 7.35 -2.22 -3.80
C THR A 67 7.38 -3.73 -3.75
N SER A 68 8.47 -4.38 -4.16
CA SER A 68 8.59 -5.84 -4.06
C SER A 68 8.55 -6.34 -2.62
N ILE A 69 9.27 -5.68 -1.70
CA ILE A 69 9.26 -6.03 -0.26
C ILE A 69 7.85 -5.89 0.34
N LEU A 70 7.11 -4.85 -0.05
CA LEU A 70 5.75 -4.64 0.44
C LEU A 70 4.79 -5.69 -0.13
N LEU A 71 4.87 -5.92 -1.44
CA LEU A 71 3.99 -6.84 -2.13
C LEU A 71 4.18 -8.28 -1.64
N GLU A 72 5.42 -8.74 -1.48
CA GLU A 72 5.73 -10.08 -0.98
C GLU A 72 5.14 -10.31 0.41
N ASP A 73 5.35 -9.36 1.33
CA ASP A 73 4.82 -9.42 2.69
C ASP A 73 3.28 -9.41 2.72
N LEU A 74 2.64 -8.50 1.97
CA LEU A 74 1.18 -8.44 1.89
C LEU A 74 0.60 -9.72 1.27
N LEU A 75 1.19 -10.25 0.19
CA LEU A 75 0.74 -11.50 -0.42
C LEU A 75 0.89 -12.69 0.56
N GLY A 76 2.02 -12.79 1.26
CA GLY A 76 2.22 -13.81 2.28
C GLY A 76 1.13 -13.77 3.37
N ARG A 77 0.77 -12.56 3.82
CA ARG A 77 -0.30 -12.36 4.81
C ARG A 77 -1.68 -12.66 4.24
N ALA A 78 -1.95 -12.30 2.99
CA ALA A 78 -3.22 -12.60 2.32
C ALA A 78 -3.40 -14.12 2.18
N VAL A 79 -2.38 -14.83 1.71
CA VAL A 79 -2.37 -16.30 1.61
C VAL A 79 -2.56 -16.92 3.00
N GLY A 80 -1.85 -16.44 4.02
CA GLY A 80 -2.02 -16.90 5.39
C GLY A 80 -3.43 -16.70 5.94
N SER A 81 -4.05 -15.56 5.66
CA SER A 81 -5.44 -15.27 6.02
C SER A 81 -6.41 -16.21 5.29
N LEU A 82 -6.25 -16.38 3.98
CA LEU A 82 -7.11 -17.23 3.16
C LEU A 82 -7.02 -18.70 3.55
N ARG A 83 -5.82 -19.21 3.84
CA ARG A 83 -5.62 -20.58 4.35
C ARG A 83 -6.36 -20.81 5.68
N LYS A 84 -6.30 -19.85 6.61
CA LYS A 84 -7.02 -19.91 7.89
C LYS A 84 -8.55 -19.85 7.71
N THR A 85 -9.03 -19.34 6.59
CA THR A 85 -10.46 -19.25 6.26
C THR A 85 -10.89 -20.21 5.16
N ALA A 86 -10.07 -21.20 4.81
CA ALA A 86 -10.30 -22.06 3.63
C ALA A 86 -11.64 -22.82 3.70
N ARG A 87 -12.15 -23.09 4.91
CA ARG A 87 -13.43 -23.76 5.16
C ARG A 87 -14.60 -22.78 5.41
N LEU A 88 -14.35 -21.48 5.37
CA LEU A 88 -15.37 -20.46 5.62
C LEU A 88 -15.97 -19.98 4.28
N PRO A 89 -17.21 -19.47 4.30
CA PRO A 89 -17.80 -18.83 3.12
C PRO A 89 -16.91 -17.71 2.59
N TRP A 90 -16.86 -17.54 1.27
CA TRP A 90 -16.00 -16.54 0.62
C TRP A 90 -16.22 -15.11 1.14
N GLY A 91 -17.45 -14.74 1.50
CA GLY A 91 -17.73 -13.43 2.11
C GLY A 91 -16.98 -13.19 3.43
N VAL A 92 -16.81 -14.25 4.23
CA VAL A 92 -16.06 -14.21 5.49
C VAL A 92 -14.56 -14.21 5.24
N ALA A 93 -14.08 -14.99 4.27
CA ALA A 93 -12.67 -14.95 3.86
C ALA A 93 -12.28 -13.56 3.33
N ARG A 94 -13.12 -12.98 2.45
CA ARG A 94 -12.95 -11.65 1.87
C ARG A 94 -13.00 -10.54 2.92
N SER A 95 -13.85 -10.65 3.94
CA SER A 95 -13.93 -9.63 4.99
C SER A 95 -12.61 -9.51 5.79
N ARG A 96 -11.79 -10.57 5.85
CA ARG A 96 -10.45 -10.51 6.46
C ARG A 96 -9.41 -9.81 5.61
N LEU A 97 -9.64 -9.70 4.30
CA LEU A 97 -8.80 -8.97 3.35
C LEU A 97 -9.26 -7.51 3.15
N LYS A 98 -10.27 -7.05 3.90
CA LYS A 98 -10.68 -5.65 3.87
C LYS A 98 -9.71 -4.80 4.69
N ALA A 99 -9.36 -3.64 4.14
CA ALA A 99 -8.65 -2.59 4.86
C ALA A 99 -9.44 -2.17 6.11
N ARG A 100 -8.73 -2.06 7.23
CA ARG A 100 -9.25 -1.65 8.54
C ARG A 100 -8.69 -0.31 9.00
N ARG A 101 -7.76 0.25 8.23
CA ARG A 101 -7.18 1.58 8.43
C ARG A 101 -7.09 2.30 7.10
N GLU A 102 -7.05 3.62 7.17
CA GLU A 102 -6.75 4.48 6.04
C GLU A 102 -5.32 4.27 5.55
N CYS A 103 -5.05 4.69 4.32
CA CYS A 103 -3.69 4.66 3.76
C CYS A 103 -2.73 5.42 4.68
N PHE A 104 -1.53 4.88 4.87
CA PHE A 104 -0.49 5.48 5.71
C PHE A 104 -0.09 6.90 5.30
N THR A 105 -0.26 7.24 4.01
CA THR A 105 0.03 8.57 3.46
C THR A 105 -1.21 9.46 3.39
N CYS A 106 -2.42 8.89 3.39
CA CYS A 106 -3.64 9.70 3.43
C CYS A 106 -3.68 10.51 4.73
N GLY A 107 -3.91 11.82 4.63
CA GLY A 107 -3.99 12.69 5.79
C GLY A 107 -2.65 12.91 6.51
N TYR A 108 -1.52 12.50 5.91
CA TYR A 108 -0.21 12.81 6.48
C TYR A 108 0.00 14.33 6.53
N GLN A 109 0.17 14.85 7.74
CA GLN A 109 0.54 16.23 8.00
C GLN A 109 1.98 16.22 8.50
N ALA A 110 2.88 16.87 7.76
CA ALA A 110 4.24 17.09 8.25
C ALA A 110 4.14 18.03 9.46
N LEU A 111 4.45 17.51 10.65
CA LEU A 111 4.68 18.31 11.85
C LEU A 111 5.94 19.18 11.68
#